data_AF-A0A2R6E7F1-F1
#
_entry.id   AF-A0A2R6E7F1-F1
#
_cell.length_a   1.000
_cell.length_b   1.000
_cell.length_c   1.000
_cell.angle_alpha   90.00
_cell.angle_beta   90.00
_cell.angle_gamma   90.00
#
_symmetry.space_group_name_H-M   'P 1'
#
loop_
_entity.id
_entity.type
_entity.pdbx_description
1 polymer ?
#
loop_
_entity_poly.entity_id
_entity_poly.type
_entity_poly.pdbx_seq_one_letter_code
_entity_poly.pdbx_strand_id
1 'polypeptide(L)'
;MKIRQNVRHWAAKQALTLPVVGEQVNDHLVSMHTDIFADKADPERADERRGHLDDFFDATMETYVAALEAGFIEAEAREITHVQANFDFYNHGWTEMMEFPADELADHYERHREFFERHGITIDDPLGEFRPPEG
;
A
#
# COMPACT_ATOMS: atom_id res chain seq x y z
N MET A 1 3.63 -1.84 28.26
CA MET A 1 2.32 -1.16 28.40
C MET A 1 1.44 -1.59 27.22
N LYS A 2 0.49 -2.53 27.39
CA LYS A 2 -0.07 -3.33 26.27
C LYS A 2 -1.58 -3.19 25.99
N ILE A 3 -2.34 -2.43 26.79
CA ILE A 3 -3.82 -2.50 26.72
C ILE A 3 -4.43 -1.42 25.80
N ARG A 4 -3.76 -0.27 25.60
CA ARG A 4 -4.27 0.82 24.75
C ARG A 4 -4.00 0.65 23.26
N GLN A 5 -2.93 -0.04 22.87
CA GLN A 5 -2.59 -0.25 21.46
C GLN A 5 -3.54 -1.26 20.78
N ASN A 6 -3.97 -2.30 21.50
CA ASN A 6 -4.89 -3.31 20.96
C ASN A 6 -6.27 -2.73 20.58
N VAL A 7 -6.79 -1.72 21.28
CA VAL A 7 -8.14 -1.20 21.00
C VAL A 7 -8.18 -0.32 19.75
N ARG A 8 -7.15 0.50 19.51
CA ARG A 8 -7.05 1.32 18.29
C ARG A 8 -6.82 0.47 17.06
N HIS A 9 -5.90 -0.48 17.16
CA HIS A 9 -5.61 -1.43 16.09
C HIS A 9 -6.86 -2.29 15.79
N TRP A 10 -7.58 -2.74 16.83
CA TRP A 10 -8.85 -3.43 16.64
C TRP A 10 -9.91 -2.53 16.00
N ALA A 11 -10.05 -1.27 16.40
CA ALA A 11 -11.02 -0.35 15.81
C ALA A 11 -10.73 -0.01 14.35
N ALA A 12 -9.46 0.19 13.98
CA ALA A 12 -9.03 0.40 12.60
C ALA A 12 -9.28 -0.85 11.75
N LYS A 13 -8.93 -2.03 12.27
CA LYS A 13 -9.23 -3.32 11.64
C LYS A 13 -10.74 -3.54 11.47
N GLN A 14 -11.55 -3.23 12.48
CA GLN A 14 -13.01 -3.38 12.40
C GLN A 14 -13.67 -2.36 11.48
N ALA A 15 -13.15 -1.14 11.39
CA ALA A 15 -13.70 -0.11 10.49
C ALA A 15 -13.51 -0.49 9.02
N LEU A 16 -12.37 -1.07 8.66
CA LEU A 16 -12.06 -1.48 7.29
C LEU A 16 -12.69 -2.84 6.90
N THR A 17 -12.98 -3.71 7.87
CA THR A 17 -13.58 -5.04 7.62
C THR A 17 -15.11 -5.05 7.64
N LEU A 18 -15.76 -3.93 8.01
CA LEU A 18 -17.21 -3.80 7.95
C LEU A 18 -17.65 -3.54 6.50
N PRO A 19 -18.51 -4.37 5.87
CA PRO A 19 -18.67 -4.39 4.41
C PRO A 19 -18.95 -3.03 3.74
N VAL A 20 -19.85 -2.21 4.29
CA VAL A 20 -20.25 -0.92 3.68
C VAL A 20 -19.40 0.24 4.19
N VAL A 21 -18.96 0.18 5.44
CA VAL A 21 -18.12 1.24 6.05
C VAL A 21 -16.69 1.13 5.53
N GLY A 22 -16.23 -0.10 5.31
CA GLY A 22 -14.93 -0.43 4.73
C GLY A 22 -14.82 0.04 3.30
N GLU A 23 -15.84 -0.19 2.46
CA GLU A 23 -15.83 0.24 1.05
C GLU A 23 -15.75 1.78 0.93
N GLN A 24 -16.62 2.54 1.61
CA GLN A 24 -16.56 4.01 1.54
C GLN A 24 -15.28 4.60 2.15
N VAL A 25 -14.75 4.00 3.21
CA VAL A 25 -13.48 4.43 3.82
C VAL A 25 -12.31 4.05 2.91
N ASN A 26 -12.36 2.91 2.23
CA ASN A 26 -11.38 2.50 1.23
C ASN A 26 -11.34 3.51 0.09
N ASP A 27 -12.47 3.75 -0.59
CA ASP A 27 -12.58 4.72 -1.70
C ASP A 27 -12.01 6.10 -1.32
N HIS A 28 -12.31 6.57 -0.11
CA HIS A 28 -11.80 7.84 0.38
C HIS A 28 -10.29 7.83 0.60
N LEU A 29 -9.74 6.74 1.17
CA LEU A 29 -8.31 6.60 1.40
C LEU A 29 -7.54 6.45 0.08
N VAL A 30 -8.08 5.70 -0.88
CA VAL A 30 -7.53 5.57 -2.24
C VAL A 30 -7.46 6.93 -2.90
N SER A 31 -8.60 7.63 -3.01
CA SER A 31 -8.66 8.97 -3.62
C SER A 31 -7.71 9.95 -2.94
N MET A 32 -7.60 9.93 -1.60
CA MET A 32 -6.67 10.78 -0.87
C MET A 32 -5.21 10.49 -1.23
N HIS A 33 -4.81 9.22 -1.33
CA HIS A 33 -3.43 8.88 -1.70
C HIS A 33 -3.15 9.19 -3.17
N THR A 34 -4.10 8.89 -4.08
CA THR A 34 -4.00 9.27 -5.48
C THR A 34 -3.77 10.76 -5.64
N ASP A 35 -4.53 11.61 -4.96
CA ASP A 35 -4.35 13.07 -5.01
C ASP A 35 -2.97 13.48 -4.49
N ILE A 36 -2.55 12.95 -3.33
CA ILE A 36 -1.23 13.25 -2.74
C ILE A 36 -0.09 12.90 -3.69
N PHE A 37 -0.16 11.76 -4.38
CA PHE A 37 0.89 11.34 -5.30
C PHE A 37 0.77 12.01 -6.67
N ALA A 38 -0.45 12.25 -7.19
CA ALA A 38 -0.65 13.03 -8.40
C ALA A 38 -0.07 14.45 -8.27
N ASP A 39 -0.18 15.07 -7.08
CA ASP A 39 0.44 16.38 -6.80
C ASP A 39 1.97 16.35 -6.77
N LYS A 40 2.58 15.18 -6.52
CA LYS A 40 4.04 14.98 -6.61
C LYS A 40 4.51 14.59 -8.00
N ALA A 41 3.59 14.14 -8.86
CA ALA A 41 3.90 13.71 -10.22
C ALA A 41 4.45 14.87 -11.06
N ASP A 42 5.10 14.53 -12.17
CA ASP A 42 5.26 15.47 -13.27
C ASP A 42 3.87 16.06 -13.64
N PRO A 43 3.67 17.38 -13.56
CA PRO A 43 2.38 18.01 -13.84
C PRO A 43 1.82 17.71 -15.23
N GLU A 44 2.69 17.45 -16.22
CA GLU A 44 2.27 17.09 -17.59
C GLU A 44 1.77 15.64 -17.70
N ARG A 45 2.01 14.83 -16.67
CA ARG A 45 1.70 13.39 -16.63
C ARG A 45 0.76 13.01 -15.47
N ALA A 46 0.49 13.92 -14.54
CA ALA A 46 -0.30 13.65 -13.33
C ALA A 46 -1.65 13.00 -13.65
N ASP A 47 -2.41 13.56 -14.60
CA ASP A 47 -3.72 13.03 -15.00
C ASP A 47 -3.63 11.63 -15.62
N GLU A 48 -2.57 11.32 -16.36
CA GLU A 48 -2.34 9.99 -16.94
C GLU A 48 -2.08 8.95 -15.86
N ARG A 49 -1.33 9.33 -14.81
CA ARG A 49 -0.93 8.41 -13.74
C ARG A 49 -2.05 8.14 -12.75
N ARG A 50 -3.05 9.03 -12.62
CA ARG A 50 -4.15 8.88 -11.65
C ARG A 50 -4.87 7.53 -11.76
N GLY A 51 -5.19 7.08 -12.97
CA GLY A 51 -5.89 5.80 -13.15
C GLY A 51 -5.08 4.61 -12.60
N HIS A 52 -3.78 4.58 -12.87
CA HIS A 52 -2.89 3.57 -12.29
C HIS A 52 -2.77 3.70 -10.77
N LEU A 53 -2.64 4.93 -10.25
CA LEU A 53 -2.54 5.17 -8.82
C LEU A 53 -3.81 4.75 -8.08
N ASP A 54 -4.99 5.00 -8.64
CA ASP A 54 -6.27 4.55 -8.05
C ASP A 54 -6.32 3.03 -7.94
N ASP A 55 -6.07 2.31 -9.04
CA ASP A 55 -6.07 0.83 -9.05
C ASP A 55 -4.99 0.25 -8.12
N PHE A 56 -3.81 0.88 -8.09
CA PHE A 56 -2.70 0.47 -7.23
C PHE A 56 -3.02 0.68 -5.75
N PHE A 57 -3.57 1.84 -5.37
CA PHE A 57 -3.88 2.11 -3.98
C PHE A 57 -5.03 1.26 -3.48
N ASP A 58 -6.03 0.96 -4.30
CA ASP A 58 -7.09 0.01 -3.93
C ASP A 58 -6.53 -1.38 -3.64
N ALA A 59 -5.66 -1.90 -4.51
CA ALA A 59 -4.98 -3.18 -4.30
C ALA A 59 -4.11 -3.21 -3.03
N THR A 60 -3.38 -2.13 -2.74
CA THR A 60 -2.56 -2.05 -1.52
C THR A 60 -3.39 -1.90 -0.25
N MET A 61 -4.63 -1.41 -0.32
CA MET A 61 -5.56 -1.44 0.82
C MET A 61 -5.92 -2.88 1.22
N GLU A 62 -6.05 -3.79 0.26
CA GLU A 62 -6.17 -5.23 0.55
C GLU A 62 -4.92 -5.77 1.23
N THR A 63 -3.72 -5.39 0.75
CA THR A 63 -2.46 -5.79 1.39
C THR A 63 -2.37 -5.30 2.83
N TYR A 64 -2.78 -4.05 3.09
CA TYR A 64 -2.84 -3.47 4.43
C TYR A 64 -3.72 -4.30 5.36
N VAL A 65 -4.94 -4.66 4.92
CA VAL A 65 -5.85 -5.50 5.70
C VAL A 65 -5.25 -6.88 5.95
N ALA A 66 -4.65 -7.51 4.94
CA ALA A 66 -3.99 -8.81 5.07
C ALA A 66 -2.84 -8.77 6.11
N ALA A 67 -2.06 -7.70 6.16
CA ALA A 67 -1.02 -7.53 7.18
C ALA A 67 -1.61 -7.43 8.60
N LEU A 68 -2.68 -6.65 8.80
CA LEU A 68 -3.38 -6.59 10.09
C LEU A 68 -4.01 -7.94 10.49
N GLU A 69 -4.41 -8.74 9.52
CA GLU A 69 -4.92 -10.10 9.73
C GLU A 69 -3.82 -11.10 10.09
N ALA A 70 -2.65 -10.96 9.49
CA ALA A 70 -1.44 -11.71 9.82
C ALA A 70 -0.85 -11.34 11.20
N GLY A 71 -1.32 -10.27 11.83
CA GLY A 71 -0.99 -9.89 13.21
C GLY A 71 0.05 -8.79 13.35
N PHE A 72 0.46 -8.16 12.24
CA PHE A 72 1.30 -6.96 12.25
C PHE A 72 0.58 -5.80 12.92
N ILE A 73 1.32 -4.90 13.58
CA ILE A 73 0.72 -3.65 14.07
C ILE A 73 0.47 -2.69 12.91
N GLU A 74 -0.44 -1.73 13.12
CA GLU A 74 -0.77 -0.70 12.11
C GLU A 74 0.47 0.00 11.52
N ALA A 75 1.49 0.31 12.33
CA ALA A 75 2.71 0.93 11.83
C ALA A 75 3.47 0.04 10.84
N GLU A 76 3.56 -1.27 11.12
CA GLU A 76 4.22 -2.24 10.23
C GLU A 76 3.38 -2.49 8.97
N ALA A 77 2.06 -2.57 9.10
CA ALA A 77 1.16 -2.73 7.95
C ALA A 77 1.24 -1.52 7.00
N ARG A 78 1.34 -0.29 7.54
CA ARG A 78 1.60 0.91 6.72
C ARG A 78 2.95 0.86 6.05
N GLU A 79 4.00 0.48 6.79
CA GLU A 79 5.35 0.34 6.24
C GLU A 79 5.38 -0.64 5.05
N ILE A 80 4.72 -1.79 5.17
CA ILE A 80 4.57 -2.77 4.07
C ILE A 80 4.00 -2.11 2.81
N THR A 81 2.89 -1.38 2.92
CA THR A 81 2.27 -0.71 1.76
C THR A 81 3.11 0.43 1.19
N HIS A 82 3.85 1.15 2.03
CA HIS A 82 4.79 2.18 1.57
C HIS A 82 5.95 1.55 0.78
N VAL A 83 6.45 0.38 1.21
CA VAL A 83 7.49 -0.37 0.50
C VAL A 83 6.96 -0.86 -0.86
N GLN A 84 5.73 -1.38 -0.93
CA GLN A 84 5.09 -1.74 -2.21
C GLN A 84 4.98 -0.54 -3.16
N ALA A 85 4.57 0.63 -2.65
CA ALA A 85 4.48 1.85 -3.47
C ALA A 85 5.84 2.24 -4.06
N ASN A 86 6.93 2.08 -3.30
CA ASN A 86 8.27 2.35 -3.81
C ASN A 86 8.71 1.36 -4.89
N PHE A 87 8.31 0.09 -4.81
CA PHE A 87 8.56 -0.89 -5.88
C PHE A 87 7.84 -0.49 -7.17
N ASP A 88 6.56 -0.12 -7.06
CA ASP A 88 5.76 0.33 -8.21
C ASP A 88 6.35 1.59 -8.85
N PHE A 89 6.63 2.62 -8.06
CA PHE A 89 7.24 3.84 -8.56
C PHE A 89 8.60 3.61 -9.18
N TYR A 90 9.41 2.70 -8.62
CA TYR A 90 10.67 2.29 -9.22
C TYR A 90 10.47 1.64 -10.60
N ASN A 91 9.54 0.69 -10.72
CA ASN A 91 9.25 -0.01 -11.98
C ASN A 91 8.75 0.92 -13.08
N HIS A 92 8.02 1.97 -12.70
CA HIS A 92 7.53 3.01 -13.61
C HIS A 92 8.52 4.17 -13.84
N GLY A 93 9.67 4.18 -13.14
CA GLY A 93 10.65 5.26 -13.20
C GLY A 93 10.20 6.59 -12.57
N TRP A 94 9.19 6.56 -11.70
CA TRP A 94 8.62 7.72 -11.01
C TRP A 94 9.40 8.04 -9.73
N THR A 95 10.70 8.25 -9.87
CA THR A 95 11.62 8.50 -8.74
C THR A 95 11.23 9.70 -7.88
N GLU A 96 10.53 10.69 -8.45
CA GLU A 96 9.99 11.85 -7.76
C GLU A 96 8.92 11.51 -6.70
N MET A 97 8.30 10.34 -6.80
CA MET A 97 7.29 9.84 -5.87
C MET A 97 7.88 8.92 -4.79
N MET A 98 9.11 8.44 -4.96
CA MET A 98 9.72 7.50 -4.03
C MET A 98 9.96 8.15 -2.66
N GLU A 99 9.72 7.38 -1.60
CA GLU A 99 9.95 7.79 -0.21
C GLU A 99 11.41 7.57 0.21
N PHE A 100 12.10 6.62 -0.41
CA PHE A 100 13.50 6.29 -0.14
C PHE A 100 14.28 6.00 -1.43
N PRO A 101 15.62 6.02 -1.39
CA PRO A 101 16.47 5.76 -2.56
C PRO A 101 16.30 4.35 -3.16
N ALA A 102 16.45 4.24 -4.48
CA ALA A 102 16.29 2.96 -5.19
C ALA A 102 17.29 1.87 -4.77
N ASP A 103 18.47 2.23 -4.27
CA ASP A 103 19.47 1.29 -3.75
C ASP A 103 19.08 0.68 -2.40
N GLU A 104 18.06 1.21 -1.72
CA GLU A 104 17.51 0.68 -0.47
C GLU A 104 16.35 -0.30 -0.68
N LEU A 105 15.85 -0.50 -1.91
CA LEU A 105 14.69 -1.37 -2.19
C LEU A 105 14.89 -2.80 -1.69
N ALA A 106 16.08 -3.38 -1.89
CA ALA A 106 16.39 -4.72 -1.44
C ALA A 106 16.40 -4.85 0.09
N ASP A 107 16.87 -3.81 0.80
CA ASP A 107 16.90 -3.79 2.26
C ASP A 107 15.49 -3.68 2.85
N HIS A 108 14.62 -2.90 2.20
CA HIS A 108 13.21 -2.80 2.56
C HIS A 108 12.43 -4.08 2.23
N TYR A 109 12.73 -4.73 1.11
CA TYR A 109 12.20 -6.06 0.78
C TYR A 109 12.57 -7.06 1.87
N GLU A 110 13.84 -7.08 2.28
CA GLU A 110 14.36 -8.04 3.25
C GLU A 110 13.65 -7.95 4.60
N ARG A 111 13.35 -6.74 5.05
CA ARG A 111 12.67 -6.48 6.33
C ARG A 111 11.31 -7.16 6.43
N HIS A 112 10.59 -7.29 5.31
CA HIS A 112 9.25 -7.86 5.26
C HIS A 112 9.19 -9.13 4.39
N ARG A 113 10.34 -9.77 4.13
CA ARG A 113 10.47 -10.92 3.22
C ARG A 113 9.44 -12.01 3.49
N GLU A 114 9.24 -12.42 4.74
CA GLU A 114 8.30 -13.50 5.08
C GLU A 114 6.85 -13.19 4.67
N PHE A 115 6.44 -11.93 4.76
CA PHE A 115 5.12 -11.50 4.30
C PHE A 115 5.08 -11.41 2.77
N PHE A 116 6.10 -10.80 2.16
CA PHE A 116 6.17 -10.66 0.71
C PHE A 116 6.22 -12.00 -0.03
N GLU A 117 7.05 -12.94 0.42
CA GLU A 117 7.13 -14.29 -0.17
C GLU A 117 5.81 -15.05 -0.05
N ARG A 118 5.08 -14.88 1.06
CA ARG A 118 3.78 -15.53 1.28
C ARG A 118 2.73 -15.08 0.26
N HIS A 119 2.75 -13.80 -0.08
CA HIS A 119 1.76 -13.15 -0.93
C HIS A 119 2.25 -12.92 -2.37
N GLY A 120 3.43 -13.46 -2.72
CA GLY A 120 4.01 -13.32 -4.06
C GLY A 120 4.44 -11.89 -4.44
N ILE A 121 4.59 -11.00 -3.45
CA ILE A 121 5.04 -9.62 -3.67
C ILE A 121 6.54 -9.63 -3.91
N THR A 122 6.98 -8.96 -4.97
CA THR A 122 8.40 -8.77 -5.31
C THR A 122 8.64 -7.33 -5.77
N ILE A 123 9.90 -6.95 -5.97
CA ILE A 123 10.22 -5.63 -6.54
C ILE A 123 9.64 -5.53 -7.96
N ASP A 124 9.75 -6.57 -8.78
CA ASP A 124 9.24 -6.59 -10.16
C ASP A 124 7.72 -6.78 -10.25
N ASP A 125 7.09 -7.33 -9.20
CA ASP A 125 5.64 -7.53 -9.08
C ASP A 125 5.16 -7.04 -7.70
N PRO A 126 4.92 -5.73 -7.53
CA PRO A 126 4.63 -5.11 -6.23
C PRO A 126 3.32 -5.57 -5.59
N LEU A 127 2.36 -6.04 -6.40
CA LEU A 127 1.03 -6.43 -5.94
C LEU A 127 0.92 -7.93 -5.65
N GLY A 128 1.69 -8.79 -6.35
CA GLY A 128 1.63 -10.23 -6.14
C GLY A 128 0.20 -10.77 -6.26
N GLU A 129 -0.28 -11.47 -5.23
CA GLU A 129 -1.66 -11.99 -5.20
C GLU A 129 -2.76 -10.92 -5.09
N PHE A 130 -2.43 -9.70 -4.67
CA PHE A 130 -3.37 -8.58 -4.52
C PHE A 130 -3.60 -7.82 -5.82
N ARG A 131 -3.02 -8.28 -6.94
CA ARG A 131 -3.28 -7.67 -8.24
C ARG A 131 -4.79 -7.74 -8.52
N PRO A 132 -5.43 -6.63 -8.93
CA PRO A 132 -6.84 -6.68 -9.32
C PRO A 132 -7.01 -7.71 -10.44
N PRO A 133 -8.05 -8.55 -10.39
CA PRO A 133 -8.31 -9.52 -11.45
C PRO A 133 -8.35 -8.76 -12.77
N GLU A 134 -7.55 -9.19 -13.75
CA GLU A 134 -7.46 -8.53 -15.06
C GLU A 134 -8.88 -8.25 -15.59
N GLY A 135 -9.18 -6.97 -15.82
CA GLY A 135 -10.38 -6.51 -16.50
C GLY A 135 -10.31 -6.75 -18.00
#